data_AF-A0A2D8CC09-F1
#
_entry.id   AF-A0A2D8CC09-F1
#
_cell.length_a   1.000
_cell.length_b   1.000
_cell.length_c   1.000
_cell.angle_alpha   90.00
_cell.angle_beta   90.00
_cell.angle_gamma   90.00
#
_symmetry.space_group_name_H-M   'P 1'
#
loop_
_entity.id
_entity.type
_entity.pdbx_description
1 polymer ?
#
loop_
_entity_poly.entity_id
_entity_poly.type
_entity_poly.pdbx_seq_one_letter_code
_entity_poly.pdbx_strand_id
1 'polypeptide(L)'
;MKYIIRILFFIIIFQFQNCGNKDHPNYSKSTKDIDIKIDFLKESSLEFDFEFLDSINLEVPGNPPLTSIQDLVFSQNFFLLLDRKQGLLKFDNNGMFLFKIGEFGQGPDEYAMPYALHLDEKKNIVYVADWQKMVILT
;
A
#
# COMPACT_ATOMS: atom_id res chain seq x y z
N MET A 1 25.15 -32.63 -54.51
CA MET A 1 25.33 -31.38 -53.75
C MET A 1 24.50 -30.17 -54.22
N LYS A 2 23.71 -30.21 -55.31
CA LYS A 2 22.89 -29.06 -55.74
C LYS A 2 21.46 -29.00 -55.18
N TYR A 3 20.98 -30.07 -54.53
CA TYR A 3 19.62 -30.13 -53.98
C TYR A 3 19.52 -29.76 -52.49
N ILE A 4 20.61 -29.85 -51.72
CA ILE A 4 20.64 -29.48 -50.28
C ILE A 4 20.49 -27.96 -50.08
N ILE A 5 21.08 -27.15 -50.96
CA ILE A 5 20.97 -25.68 -50.90
C ILE A 5 19.55 -25.19 -51.27
N ARG A 6 18.80 -25.92 -52.12
CA ARG A 6 17.41 -25.56 -52.44
C ARG A 6 16.42 -25.91 -51.32
N ILE A 7 16.69 -26.94 -50.53
CA ILE A 7 15.86 -27.32 -49.38
C ILE A 7 16.05 -26.33 -48.22
N LEU A 8 17.27 -25.84 -48.00
CA LEU A 8 17.56 -24.83 -46.98
C LEU A 8 16.89 -23.46 -47.26
N PHE A 9 16.66 -23.12 -48.53
CA PHE A 9 15.97 -21.88 -48.91
C PHE A 9 14.44 -21.96 -48.75
N PHE A 10 13.86 -23.16 -48.76
CA PHE A 10 12.42 -23.37 -48.58
C PHE A 10 11.99 -23.40 -47.11
N ILE A 11 12.91 -23.71 -46.18
CA ILE A 11 12.64 -23.79 -44.74
C ILE A 11 12.67 -22.40 -44.06
N ILE A 12 13.35 -21.41 -44.66
CA ILE A 12 13.46 -20.05 -44.10
C ILE A 12 12.18 -19.21 -44.36
N ILE A 13 11.33 -19.60 -45.32
CA ILE A 13 10.10 -18.86 -45.65
C ILE A 13 8.93 -19.23 -44.72
N PHE A 14 9.04 -20.30 -43.92
CA PHE A 14 7.97 -20.76 -43.03
C PHE A 14 7.98 -20.15 -41.61
N GLN A 15 8.88 -19.21 -41.31
CA GLN A 15 8.99 -18.59 -39.97
C GLN A 15 8.51 -17.13 -39.91
N PHE A 16 7.85 -16.60 -40.95
CA PHE A 16 7.32 -15.23 -40.94
C PHE A 16 5.80 -15.12 -41.10
N GLN A 17 5.03 -16.11 -40.63
CA GLN A 17 3.59 -15.92 -40.40
C GLN A 17 3.11 -16.64 -39.16
N ASN A 18 3.33 -16.05 -37.97
CA ASN A 18 2.28 -16.00 -36.95
C ASN A 18 2.56 -14.97 -35.85
N CYS A 19 2.43 -13.69 -36.18
CA CYS A 19 1.91 -12.72 -35.22
C CYS A 19 0.55 -12.28 -35.75
N GLY A 20 -0.50 -13.04 -35.42
CA GLY A 20 -1.84 -12.50 -35.49
C GLY A 20 -1.89 -11.32 -34.53
N ASN A 21 -2.05 -10.10 -35.07
CA ASN A 21 -2.51 -8.98 -34.27
C ASN A 21 -3.80 -9.44 -33.60
N LYS A 22 -3.74 -9.71 -32.30
CA LYS A 22 -4.96 -9.70 -31.49
C LYS A 22 -5.34 -8.24 -31.46
N ASP A 23 -6.36 -7.87 -32.22
CA ASP A 23 -7.03 -6.60 -32.04
C ASP A 23 -7.40 -6.53 -30.56
N HIS A 24 -6.63 -5.76 -29.79
CA HIS A 24 -7.10 -5.35 -28.49
C HIS A 24 -8.36 -4.54 -28.80
N PRO A 25 -9.55 -4.97 -28.36
CA PRO A 25 -10.71 -4.12 -28.48
C PRO A 25 -10.29 -2.81 -27.83
N ASN A 26 -10.44 -1.72 -28.58
CA ASN A 26 -10.35 -0.38 -28.02
C ASN A 26 -11.37 -0.35 -26.88
N TYR A 27 -10.93 -0.67 -25.67
CA TYR A 27 -11.55 -0.19 -24.46
C TYR A 27 -11.30 1.31 -24.53
N SER A 28 -12.20 2.00 -25.23
CA SER A 28 -12.62 3.33 -24.82
C SER A 28 -13.05 3.15 -23.37
N LYS A 29 -12.09 3.28 -22.46
CA LYS A 29 -12.36 3.45 -21.07
C LYS A 29 -13.06 4.79 -21.05
N SER A 30 -14.40 4.79 -21.13
CA SER A 30 -15.15 5.98 -20.82
C SER A 30 -14.79 6.25 -19.37
N THR A 31 -13.86 7.17 -19.14
CA THR A 31 -13.70 7.75 -17.82
C THR A 31 -15.04 8.42 -17.58
N LYS A 32 -15.83 7.83 -16.68
CA LYS A 32 -16.89 8.59 -16.05
C LYS A 32 -16.16 9.54 -15.14
N ASP A 33 -16.01 10.77 -15.60
CA ASP A 33 -15.58 11.85 -14.75
C ASP A 33 -16.65 11.97 -13.67
N ILE A 34 -16.28 11.62 -12.43
CA ILE A 34 -17.13 11.86 -11.29
C ILE A 34 -16.89 13.32 -10.93
N ASP A 35 -17.77 14.19 -11.41
CA ASP A 35 -17.79 15.60 -11.00
C ASP A 35 -18.21 15.68 -9.53
N ILE A 36 -17.22 15.76 -8.65
CA ILE A 36 -17.46 16.11 -7.25
C ILE A 36 -17.76 17.61 -7.23
N LYS A 37 -19.04 17.97 -7.11
CA LYS A 37 -19.43 19.37 -6.89
C LYS A 37 -18.86 19.83 -5.55
N ILE A 38 -17.91 20.76 -5.60
CA ILE A 38 -17.33 21.44 -4.44
C ILE A 38 -18.41 22.09 -3.56
N ASP A 39 -19.58 22.38 -4.13
CA ASP A 39 -20.72 22.93 -3.39
C ASP A 39 -21.22 22.00 -2.26
N PHE A 40 -21.00 20.68 -2.35
CA PHE A 40 -21.24 19.74 -1.25
C PHE A 40 -20.32 20.00 -0.04
N LEU A 41 -19.12 20.55 -0.27
CA LEU A 41 -18.18 20.92 0.78
C LEU A 41 -18.47 22.30 1.39
N LYS A 42 -19.37 23.10 0.78
CA LYS A 42 -19.71 24.45 1.24
C LYS A 42 -20.88 24.51 2.20
N GLU A 43 -21.64 23.42 2.38
CA GLU A 43 -22.86 23.45 3.20
C GLU A 43 -22.60 23.55 4.72
N SER A 44 -21.34 23.46 5.15
CA SER A 44 -20.92 23.91 6.47
C SER A 44 -19.71 24.83 6.32
N SER A 45 -19.95 26.10 6.00
CA SER A 45 -18.97 27.16 6.20
C SER A 45 -18.77 27.40 7.71
N LEU A 46 -18.20 26.40 8.40
CA LEU A 46 -17.28 26.71 9.47
C LEU A 46 -16.14 27.44 8.77
N GLU A 47 -15.92 28.70 9.13
CA GLU A 47 -14.63 29.34 8.91
C GLU A 47 -13.60 28.45 9.61
N PHE A 48 -13.11 27.44 8.90
CA PHE A 48 -11.95 26.69 9.31
C PHE A 48 -10.80 27.67 9.20
N ASP A 49 -10.56 28.39 10.28
CA ASP A 49 -9.24 28.94 10.54
C ASP A 49 -8.29 27.75 10.41
N PHE A 50 -7.54 27.74 9.30
CA PHE A 50 -6.43 26.80 9.12
C PHE A 50 -5.39 27.18 10.17
N GLU A 51 -5.62 26.76 11.41
CA GLU A 51 -4.60 26.76 12.44
C GLU A 51 -3.41 25.96 11.89
N PHE A 52 -2.25 26.55 12.09
CA PHE A 52 -0.95 26.14 11.58
C PHE A 52 -0.77 24.61 11.56
N LEU A 53 -0.30 24.09 10.42
CA LEU A 53 0.08 22.68 10.28
C LEU A 53 1.21 22.38 11.27
N ASP A 54 0.89 21.69 12.37
CA ASP A 54 1.90 21.14 13.26
C ASP A 54 2.44 19.82 12.70
N SER A 55 3.70 19.51 13.01
CA SER A 55 4.40 18.33 12.48
C SER A 55 5.14 17.58 13.58
N ILE A 56 5.01 16.27 13.61
CA ILE A 56 5.78 15.39 14.49
C ILE A 56 6.97 14.85 13.70
N ASN A 57 8.20 15.16 14.11
CA ASN A 57 9.40 14.62 13.48
C ASN A 57 9.72 13.22 14.01
N LEU A 58 9.69 12.21 13.13
CA LEU A 58 9.98 10.82 13.48
C LEU A 58 11.42 10.38 13.15
N GLU A 59 12.20 11.21 12.46
CA GLU A 59 13.59 10.93 12.09
C GLU A 59 14.55 11.51 13.13
N VAL A 60 14.37 11.11 14.40
CA VAL A 60 15.18 11.55 15.54
C VAL A 60 16.10 10.43 16.04
N PRO A 61 17.25 10.74 16.68
CA PRO A 61 18.13 9.73 17.25
C PRO A 61 17.38 8.80 18.22
N GLY A 62 17.50 7.49 18.00
CA GLY A 62 16.83 6.46 18.79
C GLY A 62 15.60 5.84 18.11
N ASN A 63 15.02 6.52 17.12
CA ASN A 63 13.93 5.95 16.33
C ASN A 63 14.44 4.95 15.29
N PRO A 64 13.66 3.91 14.95
CA PRO A 64 14.00 3.03 13.85
C PRO A 64 13.89 3.78 12.51
N PRO A 65 14.69 3.42 11.49
CA PRO A 65 14.57 4.04 10.18
C PRO A 65 13.22 3.67 9.57
N LEU A 66 12.36 4.65 9.38
CA LEU A 66 11.07 4.47 8.74
C LEU A 66 11.24 4.36 7.22
N THR A 67 10.25 3.75 6.56
CA THR A 67 10.27 3.56 5.10
C THR A 67 9.00 4.06 4.44
N SER A 68 7.91 3.30 4.54
CA SER A 68 6.62 3.63 3.95
C SER A 68 5.58 3.40 5.02
N ILE A 69 5.10 4.50 5.58
CA ILE A 69 3.97 4.51 6.51
C ILE A 69 2.74 4.07 5.72
N GLN A 70 2.12 2.96 6.14
CA GLN A 70 0.91 2.41 5.54
C GLN A 70 -0.34 2.90 6.26
N ASP A 71 -0.31 2.92 7.58
CA ASP A 71 -1.44 3.31 8.41
C ASP A 71 -0.98 3.86 9.77
N LEU A 72 -1.87 4.60 10.43
CA LEU A 72 -1.63 5.27 11.70
C LEU A 72 -2.93 5.31 12.52
N VAL A 73 -2.86 4.90 13.78
CA VAL A 73 -3.98 5.03 14.73
C VAL A 73 -3.52 5.74 16.00
N PHE A 74 -4.30 6.71 16.46
CA PHE A 74 -4.00 7.48 17.66
C PHE A 74 -4.71 6.92 18.88
N SER A 75 -4.03 7.04 20.00
CA SER A 75 -4.57 6.93 21.35
C SER A 75 -4.43 8.27 22.07
N GLN A 76 -4.94 8.39 23.29
CA GLN A 76 -4.77 9.59 24.11
C GLN A 76 -3.30 9.95 24.34
N ASN A 77 -2.43 8.96 24.57
CA ASN A 77 -1.05 9.17 25.02
C ASN A 77 0.04 8.62 24.09
N PHE A 78 -0.36 7.94 23.03
CA PHE A 78 0.55 7.29 22.09
C PHE A 78 -0.11 7.18 20.72
N PHE A 79 0.66 6.85 19.70
CA PHE A 79 0.12 6.38 18.44
C PHE A 79 0.81 5.10 17.99
N LEU A 80 0.09 4.32 17.19
CA LEU A 80 0.63 3.16 16.51
C LEU A 80 0.77 3.48 15.03
N LEU A 81 1.96 3.22 14.50
CA LEU A 81 2.32 3.46 13.11
C LEU A 81 2.66 2.13 12.47
N LEU A 82 2.03 1.83 11.34
CA LEU A 82 2.33 0.66 10.54
C LEU A 82 3.30 1.04 9.43
N ASP A 83 4.55 0.60 9.51
CA ASP A 83 5.54 0.77 8.46
C ASP A 83 5.68 -0.50 7.61
N ARG A 84 5.86 -0.33 6.29
CA ARG A 84 5.98 -1.44 5.33
C ARG A 84 7.14 -2.39 5.61
N LYS A 85 8.27 -1.90 6.13
CA LYS A 85 9.44 -2.74 6.44
C LYS A 85 9.60 -3.01 7.93
N GLN A 86 9.25 -2.06 8.78
CA GLN A 86 9.43 -2.18 10.23
C GLN A 86 8.24 -2.85 10.91
N GLY A 87 7.06 -2.87 10.30
CA GLY A 87 5.85 -3.46 10.86
C GLY A 87 5.14 -2.49 11.80
N LEU A 88 4.48 -3.03 12.83
CA LEU A 88 3.69 -2.21 13.75
C LEU A 88 4.56 -1.63 14.87
N LEU A 89 4.66 -0.32 14.92
CA LEU A 89 5.49 0.42 15.86
C LEU A 89 4.64 1.29 16.76
N LYS A 90 5.02 1.41 18.03
CA LYS A 90 4.40 2.30 19.00
C LYS A 90 5.32 3.48 19.30
N PHE A 91 4.74 4.68 19.31
CA PHE A 91 5.40 5.94 19.60
C PHE A 91 4.63 6.70 20.67
N ASP A 92 5.30 7.52 21.47
CA ASP A 92 4.60 8.55 22.25
C ASP A 92 4.07 9.67 21.34
N ASN A 93 3.25 10.58 21.88
CA ASN A 93 2.70 11.70 21.11
C ASN A 93 3.74 12.73 20.64
N ASN A 94 4.98 12.67 21.14
CA ASN A 94 6.07 13.53 20.70
C ASN A 94 6.89 12.90 19.56
N GLY A 95 6.53 11.69 19.13
CA GLY A 95 7.24 10.98 18.05
C GLY A 95 8.45 10.18 18.51
N MET A 96 8.62 9.93 19.82
CA MET A 96 9.68 9.06 20.31
C MET A 96 9.24 7.60 20.24
N PHE A 97 10.07 6.76 19.62
CA PHE A 97 9.83 5.33 19.52
C PHE A 97 9.85 4.68 20.90
N LEU A 98 8.82 3.87 21.17
CA LEU A 98 8.70 3.12 22.41
C LEU A 98 9.10 1.66 22.19
N PHE A 99 8.40 0.96 21.28
CA PHE A 99 8.69 -0.43 20.95
C PHE A 99 7.91 -0.90 19.70
N LYS A 100 8.27 -2.07 19.19
CA LYS A 100 7.59 -2.78 18.09
C LYS A 100 6.60 -3.81 18.64
N ILE A 101 5.49 -4.03 17.94
CA ILE A 101 4.46 -5.01 18.26
C ILE A 101 4.43 -6.08 17.17
N GLY A 102 4.66 -7.33 17.54
CA GLY A 102 4.68 -8.46 16.60
C GLY A 102 5.89 -8.45 15.67
N GLU A 103 5.93 -9.43 14.77
CA GLU A 103 7.03 -9.61 13.82
C GLU A 103 6.53 -10.07 12.45
N PHE A 104 7.36 -9.87 11.43
CA PHE A 104 7.07 -10.40 10.11
C PHE A 104 7.33 -11.90 10.05
N GLY A 105 6.39 -12.66 9.50
CA GLY A 105 6.61 -14.09 9.23
C GLY A 105 5.33 -14.86 8.95
N GLN A 106 5.42 -16.18 9.03
CA GLN A 106 4.36 -17.13 8.64
C GLN A 106 3.81 -17.93 9.83
N GLY A 107 4.39 -17.76 11.02
CA GLY A 107 3.93 -18.42 12.24
C GLY A 107 2.55 -17.93 12.70
N PRO A 108 1.98 -18.64 13.68
CA PRO A 108 0.89 -18.10 14.51
C PRO A 108 1.35 -16.77 15.12
N ASP A 109 0.49 -15.76 15.10
CA ASP A 109 0.72 -14.42 15.67
C ASP A 109 1.73 -13.51 14.94
N GLU A 110 2.34 -13.97 13.85
CA GLU A 110 3.14 -13.13 12.95
C GLU A 110 2.27 -12.54 11.83
N TYR A 111 2.65 -11.39 11.27
CA TYR A 111 2.03 -10.84 10.07
C TYR A 111 2.95 -11.02 8.84
N ALA A 112 2.39 -11.27 7.67
CA ALA A 112 3.12 -11.35 6.40
C ALA A 112 3.05 -10.02 5.62
N MET A 113 1.85 -9.44 5.48
CA MET A 113 1.67 -8.16 4.81
C MET A 113 0.55 -7.34 5.47
N PRO A 114 0.81 -6.76 6.65
CA PRO A 114 -0.17 -5.90 7.31
C PRO A 114 -0.35 -4.62 6.50
N TYR A 115 -1.59 -4.13 6.41
CA TYR A 115 -1.91 -2.95 5.61
C TYR A 115 -2.83 -1.94 6.32
N ALA A 116 -3.58 -2.36 7.34
CA ALA A 116 -4.49 -1.48 8.08
C ALA A 116 -4.56 -1.87 9.55
N LEU A 117 -4.87 -0.88 10.39
CA LEU A 117 -4.98 -0.99 11.83
C LEU A 117 -6.35 -0.52 12.32
N HIS A 118 -6.81 -1.09 13.43
CA HIS A 118 -7.90 -0.53 14.23
C HIS A 118 -7.57 -0.68 15.71
N LEU A 119 -7.71 0.39 16.49
CA LEU A 119 -7.45 0.38 17.93
C LEU A 119 -8.76 0.44 18.70
N ASP A 120 -9.06 -0.62 19.45
CA ASP A 120 -10.10 -0.60 20.50
C ASP A 120 -9.42 -0.26 21.83
N GLU A 121 -9.31 1.04 22.11
CA GLU A 121 -8.67 1.53 23.34
C GLU A 121 -9.34 1.01 24.62
N LYS A 122 -10.67 0.84 24.61
CA LYS A 122 -11.42 0.40 25.79
C LYS A 122 -11.05 -1.03 26.19
N LYS A 123 -10.72 -1.86 25.20
CA LYS A 123 -10.26 -3.24 25.41
C LYS A 123 -8.74 -3.37 25.39
N ASN A 124 -8.02 -2.30 25.04
CA ASN A 124 -6.58 -2.30 24.83
C ASN A 124 -6.14 -3.36 23.79
N ILE A 125 -6.87 -3.45 22.67
CA ILE A 125 -6.62 -4.38 21.57
C ILE A 125 -6.34 -3.60 20.28
N VAL A 126 -5.32 -4.01 19.55
CA VAL A 126 -5.05 -3.53 18.18
C VAL A 126 -5.36 -4.64 17.19
N TYR A 127 -6.28 -4.37 16.29
CA TYR A 127 -6.59 -5.24 15.17
C TYR A 127 -5.67 -4.91 14.00
N VAL A 128 -4.99 -5.90 13.46
CA VAL A 128 -4.11 -5.75 12.30
C VAL A 128 -4.67 -6.56 11.14
N ALA A 129 -5.09 -5.88 10.08
CA ALA A 129 -5.53 -6.54 8.86
C ALA A 129 -4.30 -6.95 8.03
N ASP A 130 -4.15 -8.26 7.82
CA ASP A 130 -3.07 -8.83 7.02
C ASP A 130 -3.59 -9.20 5.63
N TRP A 131 -3.09 -8.50 4.62
CA TRP A 131 -3.52 -8.69 3.24
C TRP A 131 -3.07 -10.03 2.66
N GLN A 132 -1.87 -10.50 3.02
CA GLN A 132 -1.34 -11.73 2.44
C GLN A 132 -1.91 -12.96 3.15
N LYS A 133 -2.06 -12.90 4.47
CA LYS A 133 -2.67 -13.99 5.25
C LYS A 133 -4.19 -14.00 5.17
N MET A 134 -4.82 -12.92 4.72
CA MET A 134 -6.28 -12.77 4.65
C MET A 134 -6.95 -12.97 6.02
N VAL A 135 -6.32 -12.47 7.09
CA VAL A 135 -6.80 -12.57 8.47
C VAL A 135 -6.72 -11.21 9.18
N ILE A 136 -7.41 -11.12 10.31
CA ILE A 136 -7.23 -10.03 11.28
C ILE A 136 -6.53 -10.63 12.50
N LEU A 137 -5.38 -10.08 12.85
CA LEU A 137 -4.65 -10.37 14.09
C LEU A 137 -5.13 -9.41 15.20
N THR A 138 -5.03 -9.82 16.46
CA THR A 138 -5.53 -9.08 17.63
C THR A 138 -4.52 -9.04 18.76
#